data_AF-A0A973DLB4-F1
#
_entry.id   AF-A0A973DLB4-F1
#
_cell.length_a   1.000
_cell.length_b   1.000
_cell.length_c   1.000
_cell.angle_alpha   90.00
_cell.angle_beta   90.00
_cell.angle_gamma   90.00
#
_symmetry.space_group_name_H-M   'P 1'
#
loop_
_entity.id
_entity.type
_entity.pdbx_description
1 polymer ?
#
loop_
_entity_poly.entity_id
_entity_poly.type
_entity_poly.pdbx_seq_one_letter_code
_entity_poly.pdbx_strand_id
1 'polypeptide(L)'
;MNTPSNRFNALIPQAMADKAEEVGVVKATKDPLQSFYLAITAGVFISIAFVFYTTVTIGADSLPFGLAKLIGGIAFSVGLILVVICGGELFTTPQLLQNWIVVYLGNITGGGFIVGMTYWTIHRRAANT
;
A
#
# COMPACT_ATOMS: atom_id res chain seq x y z
N MET A 1 29.46 14.60 13.47
CA MET A 1 28.77 15.85 13.84
C MET A 1 27.55 15.46 14.67
N ASN A 2 27.48 15.83 15.94
CA ASN A 2 26.46 15.28 16.85
C ASN A 2 25.13 16.02 16.66
N THR A 3 24.21 15.44 15.89
CA THR A 3 22.84 15.93 15.80
C THR A 3 22.12 15.77 17.15
N PRO A 4 21.45 16.82 17.67
CA PRO A 4 20.66 16.69 18.90
C PRO A 4 19.52 15.69 18.68
N SER A 5 19.26 14.86 19.70
CA SER A 5 18.22 13.83 19.66
C SER A 5 16.82 14.46 19.79
N ASN A 6 16.32 15.05 18.70
CA ASN A 6 14.94 15.51 18.63
C ASN A 6 14.00 14.30 18.73
N ARG A 7 13.07 14.35 19.70
CA ARG A 7 12.03 13.31 19.89
C ARG A 7 11.12 13.15 18.67
N PHE A 8 10.99 14.21 17.87
CA PHE A 8 10.40 14.16 16.54
C PHE A 8 11.53 13.99 15.51
N ASN A 9 11.44 12.98 14.66
CA ASN A 9 12.44 12.65 13.64
C ASN A 9 12.38 13.64 12.43
N ALA A 10 12.29 14.92 12.72
CA ALA A 10 12.28 16.03 11.77
C ALA A 10 13.73 16.40 11.45
N LEU A 11 14.35 15.57 10.61
CA LEU A 11 15.72 15.76 10.15
C LEU A 11 15.80 16.96 9.18
N ILE A 12 16.90 17.71 9.26
CA ILE A 12 17.25 18.71 8.24
C ILE A 12 17.44 18.02 6.87
N PRO A 13 17.23 18.70 5.73
CA PRO A 13 17.20 18.05 4.41
C PRO A 13 18.42 17.18 4.07
N GLN A 14 19.62 17.54 4.54
CA GLN A 14 20.83 16.72 4.37
C GLN A 14 20.76 15.43 5.19
N ALA A 15 20.48 15.52 6.50
CA ALA A 15 20.34 14.35 7.36
C ALA A 15 19.16 13.43 6.97
N MET A 16 18.12 13.99 6.32
CA MET A 16 17.04 13.20 5.70
C MET A 16 17.54 12.41 4.50
N ALA A 17 18.43 12.97 3.67
CA ALA A 17 19.04 12.26 2.55
C ALA A 17 19.92 11.10 3.05
N ASP A 18 20.79 11.35 4.04
CA ASP A 18 21.63 10.32 4.67
C ASP A 18 20.79 9.17 5.23
N LYS A 19 19.67 9.49 5.91
CA LYS A 19 18.77 8.47 6.46
C LYS A 19 17.97 7.72 5.38
N ALA A 20 17.61 8.39 4.29
CA ALA A 20 16.96 7.76 3.14
C ALA A 20 17.92 6.81 2.40
N GLU A 21 19.21 7.16 2.32
CA GLU A 21 20.27 6.30 1.78
C GLU A 21 20.44 5.03 2.63
N GLU A 22 20.59 5.16 3.96
CA GLU A 22 20.69 4.03 4.88
C GLU A 22 19.50 3.05 4.73
N VAL A 23 18.28 3.59 4.72
CA VAL A 23 17.05 2.80 4.50
C VAL A 23 17.00 2.19 3.09
N GLY A 24 17.52 2.90 2.09
CA GLY A 24 17.63 2.43 0.71
C GLY A 24 18.58 1.23 0.57
N VAL A 25 19.77 1.29 1.18
CA VAL A 25 20.77 0.20 1.15
C VAL A 25 20.25 -1.05 1.86
N VAL A 26 19.55 -0.90 2.99
CA VAL A 26 18.92 -2.03 3.70
C VAL A 26 17.81 -2.67 2.87
N LYS A 27 17.01 -1.87 2.14
CA LYS A 27 15.99 -2.39 1.21
C LYS A 27 16.59 -3.01 -0.07
N ALA A 28 17.76 -2.54 -0.50
CA ALA A 28 18.47 -3.06 -1.68
C ALA A 28 19.13 -4.42 -1.45
N THR A 29 19.58 -4.67 -0.22
CA THR A 29 20.31 -5.90 0.15
C THR A 29 19.43 -6.95 0.82
N LYS A 30 18.13 -6.67 0.98
CA LYS A 30 17.15 -7.58 1.60
C LYS A 30 16.90 -8.82 0.74
N ASP A 31 16.70 -9.96 1.42
CA ASP A 31 16.36 -11.22 0.75
C ASP A 31 15.08 -11.10 -0.10
N PRO A 32 15.12 -11.45 -1.40
CA PRO A 32 13.97 -11.29 -2.29
C PRO A 32 12.71 -12.03 -1.83
N LEU A 33 12.83 -13.20 -1.19
CA LEU A 33 11.66 -13.96 -0.72
C LEU A 33 10.98 -13.25 0.46
N GLN A 34 11.75 -12.62 1.35
CA GLN A 34 11.16 -11.79 2.40
C GLN A 34 10.40 -10.59 1.80
N SER A 35 11.00 -9.86 0.84
CA SER A 35 10.31 -8.77 0.13
C SER A 35 9.06 -9.22 -0.62
N PHE A 36 9.03 -10.45 -1.16
CA PHE A 36 7.84 -11.03 -1.79
C PHE A 36 6.64 -11.12 -0.85
N TYR A 37 6.83 -11.68 0.35
CA TYR A 37 5.74 -11.83 1.32
C TYR A 37 5.22 -10.48 1.84
N LEU A 38 6.12 -9.51 2.07
CA LEU A 38 5.73 -8.13 2.45
C LEU A 38 5.03 -7.38 1.30
N ALA A 39 5.29 -7.73 0.05
CA ALA A 39 4.58 -7.19 -1.10
C ALA A 39 3.18 -7.81 -1.31
N ILE A 40 3.01 -9.10 -0.99
CA ILE A 40 1.68 -9.75 -1.00
C ILE A 40 0.76 -9.09 0.03
N THR A 41 1.23 -8.88 1.27
CA THR A 41 0.40 -8.24 2.31
C THR A 41 0.08 -6.79 1.96
N ALA A 42 1.03 -6.04 1.37
CA ALA A 42 0.77 -4.71 0.82
C ALA A 42 -0.35 -4.73 -0.25
N GLY A 43 -0.25 -5.63 -1.24
CA GLY A 43 -1.27 -5.78 -2.29
C GLY A 43 -2.67 -6.11 -1.74
N VAL A 44 -2.74 -7.00 -0.73
CA VAL A 44 -4.00 -7.30 -0.02
C VAL A 44 -4.60 -6.06 0.62
N PHE A 45 -3.81 -5.28 1.37
CA PHE A 45 -4.33 -4.08 2.06
C PHE A 45 -4.78 -2.99 1.09
N ILE A 46 -4.04 -2.75 -0.01
CA ILE A 46 -4.44 -1.80 -1.05
C ILE A 46 -5.76 -2.23 -1.72
N SER A 47 -5.96 -3.53 -1.98
CA SER A 47 -7.21 -4.02 -2.55
C SER A 47 -8.39 -3.94 -1.57
N ILE A 48 -8.19 -4.21 -0.28
CA ILE A 48 -9.23 -3.98 0.75
C ILE A 48 -9.60 -2.49 0.82
N ALA A 49 -8.62 -1.59 0.74
CA ALA A 49 -8.85 -0.15 0.71
C ALA A 49 -9.63 0.32 -0.51
N PHE A 50 -9.39 -0.30 -1.67
CA PHE A 50 -10.14 -0.02 -2.89
C PHE A 50 -11.58 -0.56 -2.82
N VAL A 51 -11.80 -1.75 -2.24
CA VAL A 51 -13.14 -2.26 -1.94
C VAL A 51 -13.89 -1.31 -1.00
N PHE A 52 -13.22 -0.76 0.02
CA PHE A 52 -13.82 0.21 0.93
C PHE A 52 -14.13 1.55 0.21
N TYR A 53 -13.20 2.08 -0.59
CA TYR A 53 -13.43 3.25 -1.46
C TYR A 53 -14.68 3.08 -2.34
N THR A 54 -14.79 1.96 -3.04
CA THR A 54 -15.94 1.70 -3.93
C THR A 54 -17.24 1.57 -3.14
N THR A 55 -17.24 0.84 -2.03
CA THR A 55 -18.41 0.68 -1.15
C THR A 55 -18.94 2.01 -0.62
N VAL A 56 -18.05 2.98 -0.33
CA VAL A 56 -18.42 4.31 0.18
C VAL A 56 -18.81 5.30 -0.92
N THR A 57 -18.43 5.05 -2.18
CA THR A 57 -18.72 5.94 -3.31
C THR A 57 -19.84 5.47 -4.24
N ILE A 58 -20.22 4.18 -4.19
CA ILE A 58 -21.39 3.65 -4.89
C ILE A 58 -22.67 4.17 -4.23
N GLY A 59 -23.61 4.71 -5.02
CA GLY A 59 -24.86 5.28 -4.53
C GLY A 59 -24.73 6.71 -3.95
N ALA A 60 -23.57 7.34 -4.08
CA ALA A 60 -23.32 8.72 -3.65
C ALA A 60 -23.82 9.78 -4.66
N ASP A 61 -24.75 9.43 -5.56
CA ASP A 61 -25.19 10.28 -6.68
C ASP A 61 -25.94 11.55 -6.22
N SER A 62 -26.40 11.58 -4.96
CA SER A 62 -27.02 12.75 -4.31
C SER A 62 -26.00 13.72 -3.71
N LEU A 63 -24.71 13.36 -3.65
CA LEU A 63 -23.64 14.19 -3.11
C LEU A 63 -22.88 14.92 -4.25
N PRO A 64 -22.37 16.14 -4.02
CA PRO A 64 -21.47 16.79 -4.96
C PRO A 64 -20.25 15.90 -5.26
N PHE A 65 -19.88 15.77 -6.53
CA PHE A 65 -18.80 14.88 -6.99
C PHE A 65 -17.51 15.01 -6.16
N GLY A 66 -17.08 16.24 -5.87
CA GLY A 66 -15.88 16.50 -5.05
C GLY A 66 -15.99 15.96 -3.62
N LEU A 67 -17.19 16.02 -3.01
CA LEU A 67 -17.43 15.50 -1.66
C LEU A 67 -17.46 13.98 -1.64
N ALA A 68 -18.12 13.33 -2.62
CA ALA A 68 -18.08 11.88 -2.76
C ALA A 68 -16.63 11.37 -2.94
N LYS A 69 -15.81 12.05 -3.76
CA LYS A 69 -14.39 11.72 -3.93
C LYS A 69 -13.53 12.00 -2.69
N LEU A 70 -13.82 13.06 -1.92
CA LEU A 70 -13.14 13.34 -0.65
C LEU A 70 -13.39 12.24 0.38
N ILE A 71 -14.66 11.83 0.58
CA ILE A 71 -15.03 10.78 1.53
C ILE A 71 -14.41 9.44 1.10
N GLY A 72 -14.44 9.12 -0.19
CA GLY A 72 -13.72 7.97 -0.74
C GLY A 72 -12.20 8.04 -0.49
N GLY A 73 -11.58 9.20 -0.66
CA GLY A 73 -10.15 9.41 -0.38
C GLY A 73 -9.78 9.18 1.10
N ILE A 74 -10.64 9.63 2.03
CA ILE A 74 -10.50 9.34 3.46
C ILE A 74 -10.60 7.83 3.71
N ALA A 75 -11.60 7.16 3.12
CA ALA A 75 -11.75 5.70 3.23
C ALA A 75 -10.53 4.93 2.69
N PHE A 76 -9.97 5.36 1.55
CA PHE A 76 -8.75 4.77 0.97
C PHE A 76 -7.50 5.01 1.83
N SER A 77 -7.40 6.16 2.52
CA SER A 77 -6.23 6.47 3.36
C SER A 77 -5.99 5.46 4.49
N VAL A 78 -7.05 4.80 4.99
CA VAL A 78 -6.96 3.70 5.97
C VAL A 78 -6.12 2.54 5.42
N GLY A 79 -6.22 2.25 4.12
CA GLY A 79 -5.39 1.26 3.43
C GLY A 79 -3.90 1.57 3.48
N LEU A 80 -3.54 2.82 3.18
CA LEU A 80 -2.14 3.27 3.24
C LEU A 80 -1.60 3.19 4.67
N ILE A 81 -2.42 3.52 5.67
CA ILE A 81 -2.05 3.40 7.09
C ILE A 81 -1.78 1.93 7.46
N LEU A 82 -2.61 0.97 7.00
CA LEU A 82 -2.37 -0.45 7.22
C LEU A 82 -1.05 -0.93 6.60
N VAL A 83 -0.74 -0.50 5.36
CA VAL A 83 0.54 -0.79 4.70
C VAL A 83 1.72 -0.23 5.50
N VAL A 84 1.63 1.01 5.98
CA VAL A 84 2.69 1.65 6.79
C VAL A 84 2.91 0.94 8.12
N ILE A 85 1.85 0.61 8.85
CA ILE A 85 1.94 -0.07 10.17
C ILE A 85 2.51 -1.48 10.02
N CYS A 86 2.11 -2.23 8.99
CA CYS A 86 2.64 -3.57 8.72
C CYS A 86 3.99 -3.58 8.00
N GLY A 87 4.56 -2.42 7.66
CA GLY A 87 5.86 -2.31 6.98
C GLY A 87 5.86 -2.84 5.53
N GLY A 88 4.71 -2.88 4.86
CA GLY A 88 4.57 -3.41 3.51
C GLY A 88 5.42 -2.65 2.48
N GLU A 89 6.04 -3.40 1.56
CA GLU A 89 6.98 -2.82 0.59
C GLU A 89 6.26 -2.40 -0.70
N LEU A 90 6.21 -1.08 -0.91
CA LEU A 90 5.56 -0.43 -2.06
C LEU A 90 6.60 0.46 -2.79
N PHE A 91 6.56 0.44 -4.12
CA PHE A 91 7.63 0.84 -5.04
C PHE A 91 8.40 2.15 -4.75
N THR A 92 9.73 2.02 -4.69
CA THR A 92 10.82 3.04 -4.80
C THR A 92 12.13 2.23 -4.70
N THR A 93 13.23 2.36 -5.46
CA THR A 93 13.70 3.22 -6.58
C THR A 93 14.37 2.36 -7.69
N PRO A 94 14.68 2.85 -8.91
CA PRO A 94 15.16 2.01 -10.05
C PRO A 94 16.49 1.25 -9.84
N GLN A 95 17.30 1.56 -8.83
CA GLN A 95 18.48 0.76 -8.46
C GLN A 95 18.13 -0.63 -7.87
N LEU A 96 16.83 -0.93 -7.67
CA LEU A 96 16.32 -2.16 -7.05
C LEU A 96 15.72 -3.17 -8.07
N LEU A 97 16.15 -3.14 -9.32
CA LEU A 97 15.41 -3.74 -10.45
C LEU A 97 15.04 -5.23 -10.28
N GLN A 98 15.88 -6.05 -9.62
CA GLN A 98 15.56 -7.45 -9.32
C GLN A 98 14.44 -7.58 -8.26
N ASN A 99 14.55 -6.88 -7.13
CA ASN A 99 13.51 -6.89 -6.09
C ASN A 99 12.21 -6.23 -6.56
N TRP A 100 12.27 -5.30 -7.52
CA TRP A 100 11.07 -4.68 -8.11
C TRP A 100 10.14 -5.67 -8.83
N ILE A 101 10.70 -6.63 -9.58
CA ILE A 101 9.89 -7.66 -10.24
C ILE A 101 9.19 -8.52 -9.18
N VAL A 102 9.92 -8.89 -8.12
CA VAL A 102 9.39 -9.69 -7.02
C VAL A 102 8.28 -8.94 -6.26
N VAL A 103 8.51 -7.66 -5.92
CA VAL A 103 7.51 -6.80 -5.27
C VAL A 103 6.29 -6.56 -6.16
N TYR A 104 6.46 -6.45 -7.48
CA TYR A 104 5.35 -6.30 -8.43
C TYR A 104 4.49 -7.56 -8.52
N LEU A 105 5.12 -8.73 -8.66
CA LEU A 105 4.42 -10.01 -8.64
C LEU A 105 3.72 -10.24 -7.29
N GLY A 106 4.34 -9.88 -6.18
CA GLY A 106 3.73 -9.96 -4.84
C GLY A 106 2.48 -9.10 -4.72
N ASN A 107 2.56 -7.81 -5.06
CA ASN A 107 1.42 -6.89 -5.01
C ASN A 107 0.27 -7.33 -5.92
N ILE A 108 0.55 -7.79 -7.15
CA ILE A 108 -0.48 -8.32 -8.05
C ILE A 108 -1.09 -9.62 -7.52
N THR A 109 -0.29 -10.52 -6.93
CA THR A 109 -0.79 -11.77 -6.35
C THR A 109 -1.72 -11.49 -5.18
N GLY A 110 -1.31 -10.62 -4.25
CA GLY A 110 -2.12 -10.24 -3.09
C GLY A 110 -3.41 -9.50 -3.47
N GLY A 111 -3.33 -8.55 -4.41
CA GLY A 111 -4.51 -7.82 -4.85
C GLY A 111 -5.46 -8.65 -5.72
N GLY A 112 -4.91 -9.44 -6.65
CA GLY A 112 -5.66 -10.38 -7.49
C GLY A 112 -6.38 -11.45 -6.68
N PHE A 113 -5.80 -11.91 -5.57
CA PHE A 113 -6.47 -12.80 -4.62
C PHE A 113 -7.73 -12.17 -4.02
N ILE A 114 -7.66 -10.92 -3.55
CA ILE A 114 -8.82 -10.18 -3.02
C ILE A 114 -9.88 -9.94 -4.09
N VAL A 115 -9.48 -9.58 -5.33
CA VAL A 115 -10.41 -9.41 -6.46
C VAL A 115 -11.10 -10.74 -6.83
N GLY A 116 -10.36 -11.85 -6.85
CA GLY A 116 -10.92 -13.18 -7.09
C GLY A 116 -11.92 -13.60 -6.02
N MET A 117 -11.61 -13.33 -4.74
CA MET A 117 -12.53 -13.58 -3.63
C MET A 117 -13.81 -12.74 -3.72
N THR A 118 -13.71 -11.43 -3.96
CA THR A 118 -14.91 -10.58 -4.06
C THR A 118 -15.78 -10.99 -5.24
N TYR A 119 -15.19 -11.21 -6.42
CA TYR A 119 -15.93 -11.72 -7.59
C TYR A 119 -16.63 -13.07 -7.31
N TRP A 120 -15.93 -14.03 -6.72
CA TRP A 120 -16.50 -15.34 -6.39
C TRP A 120 -17.66 -15.25 -5.39
N THR A 121 -17.54 -14.42 -4.35
CA THR A 121 -18.64 -14.21 -3.38
C THR A 121 -19.86 -13.53 -4.01
N ILE A 122 -19.68 -12.62 -4.97
CA ILE A 122 -20.77 -12.00 -5.73
C ILE A 122 -21.44 -13.03 -6.64
N HIS A 123 -20.66 -13.80 -7.40
CA HIS A 123 -21.19 -14.83 -8.30
C HIS A 123 -21.98 -15.92 -7.54
N ARG A 124 -21.50 -16.35 -6.37
CA ARG A 124 -22.22 -17.29 -5.51
C ARG A 124 -23.53 -16.73 -4.92
N ARG A 125 -23.65 -15.41 -4.77
CA ARG A 125 -24.92 -14.79 -4.36
C ARG A 125 -25.92 -14.79 -5.51
N ALA A 126 -25.48 -14.41 -6.71
CA ALA A 126 -26.31 -14.39 -7.92
C ALA A 126 -26.80 -15.79 -8.35
N ALA A 127 -26.06 -16.85 -8.03
CA ALA A 127 -26.48 -18.24 -8.28
C ALA A 127 -27.47 -18.80 -7.23
N ASN A 128 -27.71 -18.07 -6.14
CA ASN A 128 -28.54 -18.48 -5.00
C ASN A 128 -29.80 -17.60 -4.83
N THR A 129 -30.13 -16.79 -5.84
CA THR A 129 -31.30 -15.89 -5.90
C THR A 129 -32.10 -16.13 -7.17
#